data_AF-A0A8S2V6W5-F1
#
_entry.id   AF-A0A8S2V6W5-F1
#
_cell.length_a   1.000
_cell.length_b   1.000
_cell.length_c   1.000
_cell.angle_alpha   90.00
_cell.angle_beta   90.00
_cell.angle_gamma   90.00
#
_symmetry.space_group_name_H-M   'P 1'
#
loop_
_entity.id
_entity.type
_entity.pdbx_description
1 polymer ?
#
loop_
_entity_poly.entity_id
_entity_poly.type
_entity_poly.pdbx_seq_one_letter_code
_entity_poly.pdbx_strand_id
1 'polypeptide(L)'
;MISLLPVVKSAPAECGWNDCNEEIDVSDEDNEFEMLSKAGSSHSKQELDLSPQKIVDMFGDRLSGHSTRTKVVNHDKVDTKVEQQQQMVISISNLNAEQISKIEQFLRQFKISRPISDIINETTTHLITDELDMQPLVCTLTKNVVRAITRHLNIVCYRWIIDCLRHGRIIDCEQYEICGDTLISSQHNGPRISRLNENNLLFPVNIFGKYVSYYRR
;
A
#
# COMPACT_ATOMS: atom_id res chain seq x y z
N MET A 1 21.11 -57.53 43.48
CA MET A 1 22.14 -56.67 42.86
C MET A 1 21.47 -55.39 42.39
N ILE A 2 21.83 -54.27 43.03
CA ILE A 2 22.11 -52.91 42.50
C ILE A 2 21.33 -52.40 41.26
N SER A 3 20.82 -51.16 41.41
CA SER A 3 20.51 -50.09 40.41
C SER A 3 19.27 -50.27 39.49
N LEU A 4 18.47 -49.25 39.13
CA LEU A 4 18.56 -47.78 39.21
C LEU A 4 17.15 -47.14 39.11
N LEU A 5 17.05 -45.89 39.58
CA LEU A 5 15.88 -45.00 39.77
C LEU A 5 15.19 -44.53 38.47
N PRO A 6 13.91 -44.09 38.53
CA PRO A 6 13.35 -43.15 37.56
C PRO A 6 13.32 -41.70 38.08
N VAL A 7 13.93 -40.84 37.27
CA VAL A 7 13.48 -39.52 36.77
C VAL A 7 12.90 -38.50 37.77
N VAL A 8 13.63 -37.39 37.84
CA VAL A 8 13.41 -36.13 38.56
C VAL A 8 12.08 -35.46 38.17
N LYS A 9 11.31 -35.07 39.19
CA LYS A 9 10.22 -34.08 39.09
C LYS A 9 10.81 -32.68 39.23
N SER A 10 10.50 -31.78 38.29
CA SER A 10 10.78 -30.35 38.40
C SER A 10 9.48 -29.54 38.42
N ALA A 11 9.36 -28.67 39.42
CA ALA A 11 8.55 -27.47 39.51
C ALA A 11 9.23 -26.56 40.58
N PRO A 12 8.95 -25.25 40.69
CA PRO A 12 8.16 -24.35 39.85
C PRO A 12 8.94 -23.07 39.45
N ALA A 13 8.37 -22.26 38.57
CA ALA A 13 8.68 -20.82 38.50
C ALA A 13 7.38 -20.07 38.17
N GLU A 14 6.69 -19.65 39.22
CA GLU A 14 5.69 -18.60 39.16
C GLU A 14 6.41 -17.25 38.95
N CYS A 15 6.01 -16.49 37.95
CA CYS A 15 6.31 -15.07 37.87
C CYS A 15 4.97 -14.35 37.75
N GLY A 16 4.58 -13.74 38.87
CA GLY A 16 3.39 -12.92 38.98
C GLY A 16 3.54 -11.62 38.20
N TRP A 17 2.45 -11.27 37.51
CA TRP A 17 2.13 -9.91 37.11
C TRP A 17 0.67 -9.70 37.48
N ASN A 18 0.45 -9.32 38.73
CA ASN A 18 -0.75 -8.58 39.13
C ASN A 18 -0.31 -7.16 39.50
N ASP A 19 -1.26 -6.25 39.31
CA ASP A 19 -1.30 -4.87 39.77
C ASP A 19 -0.67 -3.81 38.86
N CYS A 20 -1.48 -3.33 37.92
CA CYS A 20 -1.60 -1.90 37.58
C CYS A 20 -3.07 -1.63 37.23
N ASN A 21 -3.93 -1.60 38.27
CA ASN A 21 -5.16 -0.82 38.25
C ASN A 21 -4.79 0.58 38.72
N GLU A 22 -4.81 1.56 37.82
CA GLU A 22 -4.88 2.96 38.20
C GLU A 22 -6.03 3.59 37.41
N GLU A 23 -7.03 4.01 38.18
CA GLU A 23 -8.26 4.65 37.73
C GLU A 23 -7.90 6.00 37.09
N ILE A 24 -8.24 6.16 35.81
CA ILE A 24 -8.22 7.48 35.18
C ILE A 24 -9.58 8.11 35.43
N ASP A 25 -9.57 9.07 36.34
CA ASP A 25 -10.64 10.02 36.63
C ASP A 25 -10.87 10.89 35.38
N VAL A 26 -12.05 10.74 34.76
CA VAL A 26 -12.50 11.59 33.66
C VAL A 26 -13.51 12.56 34.25
N SER A 27 -13.00 13.70 34.74
CA SER A 27 -13.79 14.89 35.03
C SER A 27 -13.38 16.00 34.08
N ASP A 28 -14.38 16.45 33.32
CA ASP A 28 -14.63 17.79 32.79
C ASP A 28 -13.46 18.54 32.13
N GLU A 29 -13.56 18.79 30.81
CA GLU A 29 -13.56 20.14 30.22
C GLU A 29 -14.05 20.06 28.75
N ASP A 30 -15.38 19.96 28.58
CA ASP A 30 -16.07 20.40 27.37
C ASP A 30 -16.20 21.93 27.41
N ASN A 31 -15.26 22.73 26.87
CA ASN A 31 -15.57 24.13 26.49
C ASN A 31 -14.51 24.89 25.68
N GLU A 32 -14.17 24.53 24.43
CA GLU A 32 -13.51 25.53 23.55
C GLU A 32 -13.61 25.24 22.05
N PHE A 33 -14.82 25.18 21.47
CA PHE A 33 -14.96 25.40 20.02
C PHE A 33 -16.34 25.92 19.61
N GLU A 34 -16.78 27.02 20.22
CA GLU A 34 -17.87 27.82 19.66
C GLU A 34 -17.63 29.33 19.84
N MET A 35 -16.62 29.85 19.15
CA MET A 35 -16.56 31.27 18.79
C MET A 35 -15.64 31.43 17.60
N LEU A 36 -16.20 31.52 16.40
CA LEU A 36 -15.74 32.34 15.27
C LEU A 36 -16.71 32.14 14.08
N SER A 37 -17.98 32.45 14.30
CA SER A 37 -18.92 32.74 13.22
C SER A 37 -19.46 34.15 13.40
N LYS A 38 -18.94 35.08 12.56
CA LYS A 38 -19.52 36.36 12.11
C LYS A 38 -18.44 37.42 11.93
N ALA A 39 -17.87 37.46 10.73
CA ALA A 39 -17.51 38.70 10.06
C ALA A 39 -17.61 38.47 8.56
N GLY A 40 -18.75 38.84 7.98
CA GLY A 40 -18.86 39.00 6.54
C GLY A 40 -18.24 40.34 6.15
N SER A 41 -17.43 40.36 5.09
CA SER A 41 -17.48 41.42 4.09
C SER A 41 -16.66 41.04 2.85
N SER A 42 -17.39 40.85 1.75
CA SER A 42 -17.12 41.47 0.44
C SER A 42 -15.71 41.39 -0.12
N HIS A 43 -15.43 40.37 -0.93
CA HIS A 43 -14.60 40.57 -2.13
C HIS A 43 -15.13 39.74 -3.31
N SER A 44 -15.14 40.42 -4.44
CA SER A 44 -15.68 40.06 -5.75
C SER A 44 -15.13 38.75 -6.31
N LYS A 45 -16.06 37.91 -6.80
CA LYS A 45 -15.79 36.75 -7.65
C LYS A 45 -15.14 37.20 -8.97
N GLN A 46 -13.97 36.67 -9.29
CA GLN A 46 -13.53 36.48 -10.67
C GLN A 46 -13.42 34.98 -10.89
N GLU A 47 -14.39 34.47 -11.65
CA GLU A 47 -14.53 33.09 -12.08
C GLU A 47 -13.56 32.87 -13.25
N LEU A 48 -12.49 32.12 -13.03
CA LEU A 48 -11.56 31.70 -14.08
C LEU A 48 -12.10 30.39 -14.67
N ASP A 49 -12.75 30.52 -15.82
CA ASP A 49 -13.23 29.43 -16.67
C ASP A 49 -12.03 28.60 -17.17
N LEU A 50 -11.88 27.39 -16.63
CA LEU A 50 -10.88 26.39 -17.03
C LEU A 50 -11.56 25.30 -17.86
N SER A 51 -12.02 25.67 -19.05
CA SER A 51 -12.40 24.68 -20.06
C SER A 51 -11.15 24.01 -20.68
N PRO A 52 -11.18 22.68 -20.92
CA PRO A 52 -10.04 21.93 -21.47
C PRO A 52 -9.53 22.38 -22.86
N GLN A 53 -10.26 23.25 -23.56
CA GLN A 53 -9.85 23.76 -24.88
C GLN A 53 -8.68 24.77 -24.80
N LYS A 54 -8.43 25.45 -23.67
CA LYS A 54 -7.44 26.54 -23.59
C LYS A 54 -5.99 26.10 -23.32
N ILE A 55 -5.77 24.83 -22.98
CA ILE A 55 -4.43 24.28 -22.69
C ILE A 55 -3.71 23.82 -23.98
N VAL A 56 -4.45 23.56 -25.05
CA VAL A 56 -3.91 23.10 -26.34
C VAL A 56 -3.29 24.26 -27.14
N ASP A 57 -3.73 25.49 -26.91
CA ASP A 57 -3.29 26.68 -27.65
C ASP A 57 -1.97 27.30 -27.15
N MET A 58 -1.35 26.75 -26.08
CA MET A 58 -0.07 27.26 -25.55
C MET A 58 1.17 26.48 -26.01
N PHE A 59 1.01 25.29 -26.61
CA PHE A 59 2.15 24.44 -27.04
C PHE A 59 2.07 23.96 -28.51
N GLY A 60 1.07 24.40 -29.27
CA GLY A 60 0.94 24.09 -30.69
C GLY A 60 1.54 25.18 -31.56
N ASP A 61 2.86 25.17 -31.78
CA ASP A 61 3.48 25.68 -33.01
C ASP A 61 4.99 25.49 -32.98
N ARG A 62 5.44 24.33 -33.49
CA ARG A 62 6.70 24.17 -34.22
C ARG A 62 6.75 22.76 -34.77
N LEU A 63 6.57 22.68 -36.09
CA LEU A 63 7.17 21.76 -37.08
C LEU A 63 6.16 21.52 -38.22
N SER A 64 5.92 22.55 -39.03
CA SER A 64 5.44 22.36 -40.40
C SER A 64 6.64 22.04 -41.30
N GLY A 65 6.64 20.87 -41.96
CA GLY A 65 7.52 20.66 -43.10
C GLY A 65 7.84 19.21 -43.40
N HIS A 66 6.91 18.47 -44.01
CA HIS A 66 7.08 17.91 -45.36
C HIS A 66 5.91 17.00 -45.73
N SER A 67 5.32 17.33 -46.88
CA SER A 67 4.26 16.61 -47.56
C SER A 67 4.85 15.51 -48.42
N THR A 68 4.50 14.24 -48.17
CA THR A 68 4.39 13.21 -49.23
C THR A 68 3.32 12.15 -48.89
N ARG A 69 2.20 12.27 -49.61
CA ARG A 69 1.26 11.28 -50.18
C ARG A 69 1.49 9.76 -49.92
N THR A 70 0.40 9.09 -49.50
CA THR A 70 0.00 7.65 -49.70
C THR A 70 0.93 6.54 -49.18
N LYS A 71 0.47 5.55 -48.41
CA LYS A 71 -0.53 4.51 -48.76
C LYS A 71 -1.18 3.88 -47.51
N VAL A 72 -2.49 3.66 -47.59
CA VAL A 72 -3.24 2.75 -46.70
C VAL A 72 -2.80 1.32 -47.01
N VAL A 73 -2.22 0.64 -46.03
CA VAL A 73 -2.09 -0.82 -46.02
C VAL A 73 -2.59 -1.27 -44.65
N ASN A 74 -3.77 -1.88 -44.65
CA ASN A 74 -4.29 -2.62 -43.52
C ASN A 74 -3.34 -3.80 -43.26
N HIS A 75 -2.68 -3.78 -42.11
CA HIS A 75 -2.20 -5.00 -41.49
C HIS A 75 -2.98 -5.17 -40.20
N ASP A 76 -3.95 -6.07 -40.26
CA ASP A 76 -4.55 -6.73 -39.11
C ASP A 76 -3.44 -7.42 -38.32
N LYS A 77 -2.76 -6.67 -37.45
CA LYS A 77 -2.04 -7.26 -36.33
C LYS A 77 -3.05 -7.46 -35.22
N VAL A 78 -3.58 -8.67 -35.19
CA VAL A 78 -4.08 -9.26 -33.95
C VAL A 78 -2.87 -9.33 -33.02
N ASP A 79 -2.63 -8.26 -32.28
CA ASP A 79 -1.71 -8.25 -31.15
C ASP A 79 -2.33 -9.18 -30.10
N THR A 80 -2.04 -10.47 -30.27
CA THR A 80 -2.25 -11.47 -29.25
C THR A 80 -1.23 -11.15 -28.18
N LYS A 81 -1.58 -10.22 -27.29
CA LYS A 81 -0.86 -9.92 -26.07
C LYS A 81 -0.93 -11.21 -25.24
N VAL A 82 0.00 -12.12 -25.49
CA VAL A 82 0.33 -13.20 -24.58
C VAL A 82 0.90 -12.49 -23.37
N GLU A 83 0.00 -12.01 -22.51
CA GLU A 83 0.36 -11.62 -21.16
C GLU A 83 0.99 -12.87 -20.57
N GLN A 84 2.32 -12.85 -20.47
CA GLN A 84 3.03 -13.72 -19.56
C GLN A 84 2.27 -13.57 -18.25
N GLN A 85 1.50 -14.59 -17.87
CA GLN A 85 0.76 -14.60 -16.62
C GLN A 85 1.83 -14.45 -15.54
N GLN A 86 2.07 -13.22 -15.09
CA GLN A 86 3.03 -12.94 -14.05
C GLN A 86 2.60 -13.79 -12.87
N GLN A 87 3.48 -14.69 -12.45
CA GLN A 87 3.18 -15.62 -11.37
C GLN A 87 2.89 -14.78 -10.12
N MET A 88 1.65 -14.80 -9.65
CA MET A 88 1.24 -14.04 -8.47
C MET A 88 1.98 -14.57 -7.24
N VAL A 89 2.71 -13.69 -6.57
CA VAL A 89 3.40 -13.94 -5.30
C VAL A 89 2.93 -12.91 -4.29
N ILE A 90 2.37 -13.40 -3.19
CA ILE A 90 1.70 -12.61 -2.16
C ILE A 90 2.57 -12.54 -0.90
N SER A 91 2.83 -11.33 -0.44
CA SER A 91 3.26 -11.05 0.92
C SER A 91 2.12 -10.46 1.75
N ILE A 92 2.21 -10.58 3.07
CA ILE A 92 1.19 -10.08 4.01
C ILE A 92 1.73 -9.04 4.99
N SER A 93 0.86 -8.17 5.48
CA SER A 93 1.15 -7.19 6.53
C SER A 93 -0.07 -6.93 7.39
N ASN A 94 0.10 -6.89 8.71
CA ASN A 94 -0.97 -6.50 9.66
C ASN A 94 -2.27 -7.29 9.52
N LEU A 95 -2.20 -8.61 9.33
CA LEU A 95 -3.37 -9.50 9.24
C LEU A 95 -3.43 -10.44 10.44
N ASN A 96 -4.65 -10.77 10.87
CA ASN A 96 -4.89 -11.78 11.90
C ASN A 96 -4.90 -13.22 11.33
N ALA A 97 -4.92 -14.21 12.21
CA ALA A 97 -4.85 -15.62 11.82
C ALA A 97 -6.03 -16.09 10.94
N GLU A 98 -7.23 -15.54 11.16
CA GLU A 98 -8.42 -15.87 10.36
C GLU A 98 -8.27 -15.35 8.92
N GLN A 99 -7.84 -14.09 8.78
CA GLN A 99 -7.57 -13.47 7.49
C GLN A 99 -6.49 -14.22 6.72
N ILE A 100 -5.41 -14.61 7.41
CA ILE A 100 -4.33 -15.42 6.83
C ILE A 100 -4.89 -16.76 6.30
N SER A 101 -5.76 -17.43 7.07
CA SER A 101 -6.39 -18.69 6.64
C SER A 101 -7.22 -18.52 5.36
N LYS A 102 -7.91 -17.39 5.20
CA LYS A 102 -8.64 -17.07 3.96
C LYS A 102 -7.72 -16.82 2.78
N ILE A 103 -6.57 -16.18 2.99
CA ILE A 103 -5.56 -16.02 1.93
C ILE A 103 -5.02 -17.39 1.49
N GLU A 104 -4.75 -18.30 2.42
CA GLU A 104 -4.35 -19.66 2.05
C GLU A 104 -5.44 -20.40 1.27
N GLN A 105 -6.72 -20.23 1.66
CA GLN A 105 -7.86 -20.76 0.90
C GLN A 105 -7.86 -20.20 -0.53
N PHE A 106 -7.62 -18.91 -0.69
CA PHE A 106 -7.50 -18.24 -1.99
C PHE A 106 -6.38 -18.84 -2.82
N LEU A 107 -5.17 -19.00 -2.26
CA LEU A 107 -4.03 -19.60 -2.97
C LEU A 107 -4.34 -21.02 -3.44
N ARG A 108 -4.98 -21.84 -2.60
CA ARG A 108 -5.41 -23.20 -2.94
C ARG A 108 -6.46 -23.22 -4.05
N GLN A 109 -7.48 -22.38 -3.95
CA GLN A 109 -8.59 -22.30 -4.90
C GLN A 109 -8.12 -21.91 -6.31
N PHE A 110 -7.20 -20.95 -6.39
CA PHE A 110 -6.67 -20.45 -7.67
C PHE A 110 -5.36 -21.12 -8.11
N LYS A 111 -4.95 -22.20 -7.42
CA LYS A 111 -3.74 -22.99 -7.73
C LYS A 111 -2.46 -22.15 -7.80
N ILE A 112 -2.38 -21.12 -6.97
CA ILE A 112 -1.18 -20.28 -6.86
C ILE A 112 -0.15 -21.08 -6.06
N SER A 113 0.92 -21.51 -6.70
CA SER A 113 1.87 -22.48 -6.14
C SER A 113 2.82 -21.91 -5.08
N ARG A 114 2.85 -20.58 -4.91
CA ARG A 114 3.75 -19.91 -3.95
C ARG A 114 3.05 -19.74 -2.61
N PRO A 115 3.70 -20.10 -1.48
CA PRO A 115 3.13 -19.86 -0.17
C PRO A 115 3.08 -18.37 0.13
N ILE A 116 2.20 -17.98 1.05
CA ILE A 116 2.26 -16.65 1.67
C ILE A 116 3.61 -16.44 2.37
N SER A 117 4.08 -15.21 2.43
CA SER A 117 5.25 -14.82 3.20
C SER A 117 5.05 -13.48 3.88
N ASP A 118 5.63 -13.31 5.05
CA ASP A 118 5.78 -12.01 5.73
C ASP A 118 6.97 -11.20 5.17
N ILE A 119 7.81 -11.81 4.35
CA ILE A 119 8.99 -11.20 3.74
C ILE A 119 8.69 -10.82 2.30
N ILE A 120 8.95 -9.55 1.97
CA ILE A 120 8.93 -9.04 0.59
C ILE A 120 10.30 -9.27 -0.06
N ASN A 121 10.31 -9.98 -1.18
CA ASN A 121 11.49 -10.33 -1.99
C ASN A 121 11.36 -9.85 -3.46
N GLU A 122 12.32 -10.17 -4.33
CA GLU A 122 12.28 -9.75 -5.75
C GLU A 122 11.12 -10.30 -6.55
N THR A 123 10.60 -11.47 -6.15
CA THR A 123 9.49 -12.12 -6.85
C THR A 123 8.13 -11.66 -6.34
N THR A 124 8.08 -10.90 -5.25
CA THR A 124 6.83 -10.45 -4.65
C THR A 124 6.14 -9.48 -5.59
N THR A 125 4.85 -9.71 -5.82
CA THR A 125 4.04 -8.90 -6.76
C THR A 125 2.92 -8.13 -6.06
N HIS A 126 2.44 -8.68 -4.94
CA HIS A 126 1.31 -8.14 -4.18
C HIS A 126 1.65 -8.13 -2.69
N LEU A 127 1.32 -7.03 -2.01
CA LEU A 127 1.24 -6.97 -0.57
C LEU A 127 -0.23 -6.88 -0.17
N ILE A 128 -0.71 -7.82 0.63
CA ILE A 128 -2.05 -7.78 1.22
C ILE A 128 -1.93 -7.23 2.63
N THR A 129 -2.73 -6.21 2.95
CA THR A 129 -2.78 -5.62 4.29
C THR A 129 -4.22 -5.40 4.74
N ASP A 130 -4.44 -5.29 6.03
CA ASP A 130 -5.75 -4.86 6.53
C ASP A 130 -5.97 -3.36 6.25
N GLU A 131 -7.23 -3.00 6.00
CA GLU A 131 -7.68 -1.61 5.96
C GLU A 131 -8.27 -1.22 7.33
N LEU A 132 -8.42 0.08 7.60
CA LEU A 132 -9.03 0.55 8.84
C LEU A 132 -10.55 0.47 8.77
N ASP A 133 -11.20 0.02 9.84
CA ASP A 133 -12.65 -0.15 9.92
C ASP A 133 -13.43 1.13 9.54
N MET A 134 -12.96 2.28 10.02
CA MET A 134 -13.62 3.58 9.82
C MET A 134 -13.19 4.29 8.53
N GLN A 135 -12.13 3.83 7.87
CA GLN A 135 -11.53 4.49 6.72
C GLN A 135 -11.13 3.46 5.67
N PRO A 136 -11.99 3.19 4.67
CA PRO A 136 -11.69 2.20 3.64
C PRO A 136 -10.45 2.61 2.85
N LEU A 137 -9.68 1.61 2.41
CA LEU A 137 -8.44 1.79 1.64
C LEU A 137 -7.35 2.60 2.36
N VAL A 138 -7.45 2.78 3.68
CA VAL A 138 -6.39 3.35 4.52
C VAL A 138 -5.82 2.22 5.38
N CYS A 139 -4.50 2.15 5.53
CA CYS A 139 -3.86 1.10 6.33
C CYS A 139 -2.92 1.66 7.40
N THR A 140 -2.53 0.83 8.36
CA THR A 140 -1.44 1.19 9.28
C THR A 140 -0.11 1.19 8.53
N LEU A 141 0.71 2.24 8.71
CA LEU A 141 2.01 2.31 8.07
C LEU A 141 2.99 1.30 8.71
N THR A 142 3.23 0.17 8.04
CA THR A 142 4.19 -0.85 8.47
C THR A 142 5.48 -0.79 7.65
N LYS A 143 6.55 -1.44 8.15
CA LYS A 143 7.80 -1.63 7.39
C LYS A 143 7.57 -2.35 6.06
N ASN A 144 6.61 -3.29 6.01
CA ASN A 144 6.26 -4.00 4.79
C ASN A 144 5.54 -3.08 3.80
N VAL A 145 4.64 -2.20 4.26
CA VAL A 145 4.00 -1.19 3.40
C VAL A 145 5.06 -0.28 2.78
N VAL A 146 5.97 0.28 3.59
CA VAL A 146 7.07 1.13 3.08
C VAL A 146 7.91 0.37 2.06
N ARG A 147 8.31 -0.87 2.38
CA ARG A 147 9.10 -1.71 1.46
C ARG A 147 8.34 -2.01 0.16
N ALA A 148 7.04 -2.28 0.22
CA ALA A 148 6.23 -2.52 -0.96
C ALA A 148 6.12 -1.28 -1.86
N ILE A 149 5.99 -0.07 -1.27
CA ILE A 149 6.05 1.20 -2.00
C ILE A 149 7.42 1.34 -2.67
N THR A 150 8.53 1.13 -1.97
CA THR A 150 9.86 1.24 -2.62
C THR A 150 10.09 0.26 -3.78
N ARG A 151 9.29 -0.81 -3.84
CA ARG A 151 9.37 -1.85 -4.88
C ARG A 151 8.24 -1.75 -5.91
N HIS A 152 7.40 -0.71 -5.85
CA HIS A 152 6.32 -0.47 -6.81
C HIS A 152 5.32 -1.63 -6.90
N LEU A 153 5.04 -2.29 -5.77
CA LEU A 153 4.13 -3.45 -5.71
C LEU A 153 2.66 -3.03 -5.70
N ASN A 154 1.76 -3.95 -6.04
CA ASN A 154 0.33 -3.78 -5.75
C ASN A 154 0.10 -3.91 -4.23
N ILE A 155 -0.30 -2.83 -3.58
CA ILE A 155 -0.65 -2.83 -2.16
C ILE A 155 -2.16 -2.77 -2.05
N VAL A 156 -2.79 -3.87 -1.65
CA VAL A 156 -4.24 -4.03 -1.71
C VAL A 156 -4.80 -4.47 -0.37
N CYS A 157 -6.04 -4.06 -0.07
CA CYS A 157 -6.69 -4.43 1.17
C CYS A 157 -7.18 -5.88 1.16
N TYR A 158 -7.28 -6.48 2.35
CA TYR A 158 -7.75 -7.85 2.55
C TYR A 158 -9.10 -8.16 1.89
N ARG A 159 -9.99 -7.16 1.78
CA ARG A 159 -11.30 -7.30 1.14
C ARG A 159 -11.22 -7.82 -0.30
N TRP A 160 -10.14 -7.55 -1.03
CA TRP A 160 -9.89 -8.11 -2.37
C TRP A 160 -9.90 -9.64 -2.36
N ILE A 161 -9.28 -10.26 -1.36
CA ILE A 161 -9.21 -11.71 -1.19
C ILE A 161 -10.61 -12.29 -0.97
N ILE A 162 -11.39 -11.64 -0.10
CA ILE A 162 -12.77 -12.04 0.18
C ILE A 162 -13.62 -11.99 -1.09
N ASP A 163 -13.52 -10.90 -1.84
CA ASP A 163 -14.31 -10.75 -3.06
C ASP A 163 -13.86 -11.72 -4.15
N CYS A 164 -12.57 -12.01 -4.28
CA CYS A 164 -12.09 -13.04 -5.22
C CYS A 164 -12.64 -14.43 -4.86
N LEU A 165 -12.59 -14.81 -3.58
CA LEU A 165 -13.16 -16.06 -3.08
C LEU A 165 -14.67 -16.13 -3.35
N ARG A 166 -15.40 -15.05 -3.04
CA ARG A 166 -16.86 -14.96 -3.22
C ARG A 166 -17.28 -15.12 -4.68
N HIS A 167 -16.57 -14.48 -5.62
CA HIS A 167 -16.90 -14.54 -7.04
C HIS A 167 -16.31 -15.76 -7.76
N GLY A 168 -15.46 -16.54 -7.10
CA GLY A 168 -14.81 -17.71 -7.69
C GLY A 168 -13.83 -17.37 -8.82
N ARG A 169 -13.36 -16.12 -8.91
CA ARG A 169 -12.39 -15.65 -9.91
C ARG A 169 -11.45 -14.61 -9.29
N ILE A 170 -10.25 -14.48 -9.83
CA ILE A 170 -9.36 -13.38 -9.49
C ILE A 170 -9.93 -12.11 -10.13
N ILE A 171 -10.30 -11.14 -9.30
CA ILE A 171 -10.85 -9.85 -9.73
C ILE A 171 -9.69 -8.87 -9.86
N ASP A 172 -9.85 -7.88 -10.73
CA ASP A 172 -8.89 -6.77 -10.81
C ASP A 172 -8.71 -6.10 -9.44
N CYS A 173 -7.46 -5.80 -9.09
CA CYS A 173 -7.08 -5.39 -7.76
C CYS A 173 -7.08 -3.86 -7.58
N GLU A 174 -7.24 -3.09 -8.66
CA GLU A 174 -7.14 -1.63 -8.67
C GLU A 174 -8.15 -0.96 -7.73
N GLN A 175 -9.38 -1.48 -7.66
CA GLN A 175 -10.43 -0.96 -6.77
C GLN A 175 -10.19 -1.24 -5.28
N TYR A 176 -9.23 -2.10 -4.97
CA TYR A 176 -8.86 -2.50 -3.62
C TYR A 176 -7.48 -1.97 -3.22
N GLU A 177 -6.87 -1.15 -4.07
CA GLU A 177 -5.56 -0.56 -3.83
C GLU A 177 -5.63 0.43 -2.67
N ILE A 178 -4.65 0.36 -1.76
CA ILE A 178 -4.55 1.25 -0.62
C ILE A 178 -4.28 2.69 -1.11
N CYS A 179 -5.12 3.63 -0.66
CA CYS A 179 -5.04 5.05 -1.00
C CYS A 179 -4.16 5.84 -0.02
N GLY A 180 -4.01 5.38 1.23
CA GLY A 180 -3.23 6.10 2.23
C GLY A 180 -2.91 5.31 3.48
N ASP A 181 -2.36 6.02 4.47
CA ASP A 181 -1.98 5.43 5.74
C ASP A 181 -2.33 6.32 6.94
N THR A 182 -2.25 5.73 8.14
CA THR A 182 -2.55 6.40 9.42
C THR A 182 -1.57 7.51 9.80
N LEU A 183 -0.37 7.54 9.23
CA LEU A 183 0.70 8.44 9.67
C LEU A 183 0.77 9.71 8.81
N ILE A 184 0.71 9.57 7.49
CA ILE A 184 0.90 10.68 6.56
C ILE A 184 -0.44 11.33 6.22
N SER A 185 -1.33 10.58 5.57
CA SER A 185 -2.72 10.98 5.30
C SER A 185 -3.51 9.82 4.71
N SER A 186 -4.84 9.89 4.77
CA SER A 186 -5.71 8.87 4.19
C SER A 186 -5.81 8.88 2.66
N GLN A 187 -5.32 9.93 1.98
CA GLN A 187 -5.56 10.14 0.55
C GLN A 187 -4.32 10.61 -0.25
N HIS A 188 -3.10 10.35 0.22
CA HIS A 188 -1.90 10.74 -0.53
C HIS A 188 -1.67 9.89 -1.80
N ASN A 189 -2.37 8.77 -1.98
CA ASN A 189 -2.25 7.84 -3.12
C ASN A 189 -0.81 7.32 -3.35
N GLY A 190 -0.01 7.27 -2.28
CA GLY A 190 1.41 6.92 -2.33
C GLY A 190 1.69 5.57 -2.97
N PRO A 191 0.96 4.49 -2.59
CA PRO A 191 1.08 3.18 -3.25
C PRO A 191 0.85 3.24 -4.76
N ARG A 192 -0.25 3.86 -5.18
CA ARG A 192 -0.62 4.00 -6.59
C ARG A 192 0.38 4.83 -7.37
N ILE A 193 0.79 5.98 -6.83
CA ILE A 193 1.78 6.87 -7.46
C ILE A 193 3.10 6.13 -7.64
N SER A 194 3.55 5.38 -6.63
CA SER A 194 4.76 4.57 -6.74
C SER A 194 4.63 3.52 -7.84
N ARG A 195 3.57 2.70 -7.82
CA ARG A 195 3.36 1.63 -8.80
C ARG A 195 3.34 2.11 -10.25
N LEU A 196 2.78 3.29 -10.49
CA LEU A 196 2.66 3.88 -11.82
C LEU A 196 3.91 4.68 -12.25
N ASN A 197 4.83 4.97 -11.34
CA ASN A 197 6.02 5.74 -11.63
C ASN A 197 7.21 4.83 -11.89
N GLU A 198 7.82 4.95 -13.07
CA GLU A 198 9.02 4.19 -13.43
C GLU A 198 10.30 4.75 -12.78
N ASN A 199 10.23 5.96 -12.21
CA ASN A 199 11.39 6.64 -11.65
C ASN A 199 11.64 6.22 -10.19
N ASN A 200 12.85 5.75 -9.91
CA ASN A 200 13.33 5.54 -8.55
C ASN A 200 13.67 6.90 -7.92
N LEU A 201 12.79 7.37 -7.02
CA LEU A 201 12.90 8.68 -6.37
C LEU A 201 14.22 8.92 -5.61
N LEU A 202 14.93 7.84 -5.24
CA LEU A 202 16.17 7.90 -4.49
C LEU A 202 17.42 7.69 -5.36
N PHE A 203 17.29 7.44 -6.67
CA PHE A 203 18.45 7.33 -7.56
C PHE A 203 18.71 8.68 -8.24
N PRO A 204 19.94 9.24 -8.20
CA PRO A 204 21.21 8.71 -7.70
C PRO A 204 21.63 9.30 -6.33
N VAL A 205 20.72 9.47 -5.38
CA VAL A 205 21.02 10.11 -4.09
C VAL A 205 21.91 9.21 -3.24
N ASN A 206 23.17 9.61 -3.02
CA ASN A 206 24.06 8.94 -2.07
C ASN A 206 23.71 9.37 -0.64
N ILE A 207 22.91 8.55 0.05
CA ILE A 207 22.43 8.78 1.42
C ILE A 207 23.59 8.73 2.44
N PHE A 208 24.73 8.10 2.10
CA PHE A 208 25.88 7.95 3.00
C PHE A 208 27.06 8.88 2.68
N GLY A 209 26.98 9.69 1.62
CA GLY A 209 28.10 10.46 1.06
C GLY A 209 28.66 11.59 1.93
N LYS A 210 28.11 11.85 3.13
CA LYS A 210 28.53 12.96 4.02
C LYS A 210 28.95 12.56 5.44
N TYR A 211 28.95 11.28 5.80
CA TYR A 211 29.25 10.84 7.18
C TYR A 211 30.68 10.33 7.42
N VAL A 212 31.60 10.50 6.46
CA VAL A 212 33.00 10.06 6.60
C VAL A 212 33.95 11.26 6.60
N SER A 213 33.89 12.12 7.62
CA SER A 213 34.97 13.09 7.87
C SER A 213 35.22 13.46 9.33
N TYR A 214 34.56 12.83 10.32
CA TYR A 214 34.70 13.24 11.72
C TYR A 214 35.48 12.31 12.67
N TYR A 215 36.01 11.18 12.18
CA TYR A 215 36.86 10.28 12.99
C TYR A 215 38.15 9.88 12.26
N ARG A 216 38.93 10.87 11.82
CA ARG A 216 40.38 10.72 11.66
C ARG A 216 41.07 11.59 12.71
N ARG A 217 41.46 10.96 13.82
CA ARG A 217 42.55 11.40 14.68
C ARG A 217 43.47 10.22 14.88
#